data_AF-A0A5C3M5Y5-F1
#
_entry.id   AF-A0A5C3M5Y5-F1
#
_cell.length_a   1.000
_cell.length_b   1.000
_cell.length_c   1.000
_cell.angle_alpha   90.00
_cell.angle_beta   90.00
_cell.angle_gamma   90.00
#
_symmetry.space_group_name_H-M   'P 1'
#
loop_
_entity.id
_entity.type
_entity.pdbx_description
1 polymer ?
#
loop_
_entity_poly.entity_id
_entity_poly.type
_entity_poly.pdbx_seq_one_letter_code
_entity_poly.pdbx_strand_id
1 'polypeptide(L)'
;MASNSTRLRALALYKELHRLGREYPDPAYDFHGRIRRLYEKNKDLTDKDEIEKALKLGEYIKKETLALYSLRKYRHLKRMYPDSLTDPIP
;
A
#
# COMPACT_ATOMS: atom_id res chain seq x y z
N MET A 1 27.05 6.62 7.77
CA MET A 1 25.87 7.23 8.44
C MET A 1 24.73 7.36 7.44
N ALA A 2 23.57 6.76 7.71
CA ALA A 2 22.37 7.01 6.92
C ALA A 2 22.03 8.50 7.02
N SER A 3 21.90 9.19 5.88
CA SER A 3 21.64 10.63 5.85
C SER A 3 20.29 10.93 6.51
N ASN A 4 20.14 12.07 7.21
CA ASN A 4 18.86 12.50 7.78
C ASN A 4 17.70 12.47 6.77
N SER A 5 18.00 12.61 5.47
CA SER A 5 17.03 12.50 4.37
C SER A 5 16.37 11.11 4.27
N THR A 6 17.12 10.02 4.40
CA THR A 6 16.55 8.66 4.26
C THR A 6 15.66 8.30 5.44
N ARG A 7 16.02 8.76 6.64
CA ARG A 7 15.18 8.59 7.84
C ARG A 7 13.85 9.35 7.71
N LEU A 8 13.87 10.57 7.21
CA LEU A 8 12.64 11.35 6.96
C LEU A 8 11.74 10.68 5.91
N ARG A 9 12.33 10.16 4.81
CA ARG A 9 11.59 9.41 3.79
C ARG A 9 10.93 8.15 4.35
N ALA A 10 11.67 7.37 5.15
CA ALA A 10 11.13 6.18 5.81
C ALA A 10 9.95 6.50 6.74
N LEU A 11 10.05 7.59 7.51
CA LEU A 11 8.97 8.04 8.39
C LEU A 11 7.73 8.51 7.61
N ALA A 12 7.92 9.24 6.51
CA ALA A 12 6.82 9.66 5.65
C ALA A 12 6.10 8.45 5.04
N LEU A 13 6.88 7.51 4.47
CA LEU A 13 6.36 6.27 3.89
C LEU A 13 5.60 5.42 4.92
N TYR A 14 6.10 5.31 6.14
CA TYR A 14 5.41 4.61 7.23
C TYR A 14 4.03 5.22 7.53
N LYS A 15 3.94 6.55 7.63
CA LYS A 15 2.67 7.25 7.89
C LYS A 15 1.67 7.05 6.74
N GLU A 16 2.15 7.10 5.50
CA GLU A 16 1.31 6.88 4.32
C GLU A 16 0.77 5.45 4.28
N LEU A 17 1.64 4.45 4.45
CA LEU A 17 1.25 3.05 4.50
C LEU A 17 0.28 2.79 5.66
N HIS A 18 0.54 3.37 6.84
CA HIS A 18 -0.37 3.27 7.97
C HIS A 18 -1.73 3.92 7.70
N ARG A 19 -1.81 5.00 6.91
CA ARG A 19 -3.09 5.58 6.50
C ARG A 19 -3.84 4.66 5.55
N LEU A 20 -3.16 4.13 4.53
CA LEU A 20 -3.72 3.20 3.54
C LEU A 20 -4.23 1.91 4.18
N GLY A 21 -3.54 1.42 5.21
CA GLY A 21 -3.93 0.23 5.94
C GLY A 21 -5.30 0.30 6.61
N ARG A 22 -5.78 1.51 6.97
CA ARG A 22 -7.12 1.67 7.56
C ARG A 22 -8.24 1.41 6.56
N GLU A 23 -7.97 1.63 5.28
CA GLU A 23 -8.93 1.45 4.19
C GLU A 23 -8.77 0.08 3.52
N TYR A 24 -7.91 -0.78 4.07
CA TYR A 24 -7.68 -2.12 3.53
C TYR A 24 -8.96 -2.96 3.64
N PRO A 25 -9.39 -3.61 2.55
CA PRO A 25 -10.71 -4.24 2.50
C PRO A 25 -10.86 -5.49 3.36
N ASP A 26 -9.75 -6.11 3.78
CA ASP A 26 -9.75 -7.32 4.61
C ASP A 26 -9.32 -6.99 6.06
N PRO A 27 -10.24 -7.04 7.04
CA PRO A 27 -9.93 -6.78 8.44
C PRO A 27 -9.07 -7.88 9.09
N ALA A 28 -9.00 -9.08 8.51
CA ALA A 28 -8.21 -10.19 9.05
C ALA A 28 -6.72 -10.12 8.64
N TYR A 29 -6.35 -9.27 7.69
CA TYR A 29 -5.01 -9.27 7.08
C TYR A 29 -3.89 -8.69 7.97
N ASP A 30 -4.21 -8.10 9.13
CA ASP A 30 -3.27 -7.44 10.06
C ASP A 30 -2.21 -6.60 9.33
N PHE A 31 -2.68 -5.68 8.49
CA PHE A 31 -1.81 -4.85 7.65
C PHE A 31 -0.86 -3.99 8.50
N HIS A 32 -1.38 -3.40 9.59
CA HIS A 32 -0.60 -2.56 10.50
C HIS A 32 0.49 -3.36 11.23
N GLY A 33 0.18 -4.56 11.72
CA GLY A 33 1.17 -5.41 12.37
C GLY A 33 2.26 -5.86 11.40
N ARG A 34 1.93 -6.16 10.14
CA ARG A 34 2.92 -6.51 9.11
C ARG A 34 3.87 -5.35 8.82
N ILE A 35 3.37 -4.13 8.65
CA ILE A 35 4.23 -2.95 8.43
C ILE A 35 5.14 -2.73 9.63
N ARG A 36 4.58 -2.80 10.85
CA ARG A 36 5.38 -2.63 12.06
C ARG A 36 6.53 -3.64 12.12
N ARG A 37 6.24 -4.93 11.90
CA ARG A 37 7.25 -6.00 11.85
C ARG A 37 8.31 -5.75 10.77
N LEU A 38 7.90 -5.27 9.59
CA LEU A 38 8.83 -4.93 8.49
C LEU A 38 9.82 -3.83 8.91
N TYR A 39 9.32 -2.75 9.51
CA TYR A 39 10.17 -1.64 9.96
C TYR A 39 11.04 -2.02 11.17
N GLU A 40 10.52 -2.83 12.09
CA GLU A 40 11.29 -3.36 13.21
C GLU A 40 12.45 -4.25 12.75
N LYS A 41 12.23 -5.12 11.76
CA LYS A 41 13.28 -5.96 11.18
C LYS A 41 14.40 -5.15 10.51
N ASN A 42 14.04 -4.01 9.93
CA ASN A 42 14.95 -3.16 9.16
C ASN A 42 15.55 -1.98 9.96
N LYS A 43 15.30 -1.91 11.28
CA LYS A 43 15.67 -0.76 12.11
C LYS A 43 17.18 -0.53 12.24
N ASP A 44 17.96 -1.62 12.23
CA ASP A 44 19.41 -1.62 12.47
C ASP A 44 20.21 -1.57 11.15
N LEU A 45 19.52 -1.46 10.00
CA LEU A 45 20.17 -1.33 8.69
C LEU A 45 21.00 -0.04 8.64
N THR A 46 22.30 -0.20 8.42
CA THR A 46 23.27 0.89 8.35
C THR A 46 23.78 1.11 6.93
N ASP A 47 23.65 0.10 6.07
CA ASP A 47 24.07 0.14 4.68
C ASP A 47 23.09 0.96 3.83
N LYS A 48 23.63 1.83 2.95
CA LYS A 48 22.81 2.76 2.15
C LYS A 48 22.02 2.05 1.07
N ASP A 49 22.58 1.02 0.44
CA ASP A 49 21.93 0.31 -0.67
C ASP A 49 20.80 -0.57 -0.14
N GLU A 50 20.99 -1.21 1.02
CA GLU A 50 19.94 -1.97 1.69
C GLU A 50 18.78 -1.07 2.16
N ILE A 51 19.06 0.13 2.67
CA ILE A 51 18.02 1.11 3.03
C ILE A 51 17.20 1.50 1.80
N GLU A 52 17.86 1.77 0.67
CA GLU A 52 17.18 2.16 -0.57
C GLU A 52 16.33 1.02 -1.12
N LYS A 53 16.81 -0.23 -1.05
CA LYS A 53 16.02 -1.42 -1.40
C LYS A 53 14.78 -1.56 -0.51
N ALA A 54 14.92 -1.37 0.81
CA ALA A 54 13.81 -1.43 1.74
C ALA A 54 12.77 -0.33 1.49
N LEU A 55 13.22 0.89 1.16
CA LEU A 55 12.33 1.98 0.77
C LEU A 55 11.58 1.68 -0.54
N LYS A 56 12.26 1.15 -1.55
CA LYS A 56 11.63 0.71 -2.81
C LYS A 56 10.57 -0.37 -2.58
N LEU A 57 10.84 -1.32 -1.68
CA LEU A 57 9.88 -2.34 -1.30
C LEU A 57 8.64 -1.72 -0.64
N GLY A 58 8.82 -0.74 0.25
CA GLY A 58 7.70 -0.03 0.87
C GLY A 58 6.86 0.77 -0.14
N GLU A 59 7.50 1.42 -1.12
CA GLU A 59 6.81 2.09 -2.23
C GLU A 59 6.03 1.11 -3.13
N TYR A 60 6.58 -0.09 -3.34
CA TYR A 60 5.88 -1.15 -4.07
C TYR A 60 4.60 -1.58 -3.33
N ILE A 61 4.68 -1.84 -2.02
CA ILE A 61 3.52 -2.20 -1.18
C ILE A 61 2.45 -1.11 -1.22
N LYS A 62 2.86 0.16 -1.20
CA LYS A 62 1.95 1.32 -1.34
C LYS A 62 1.19 1.27 -2.66
N LYS A 63 1.88 1.06 -3.79
CA LYS A 63 1.27 0.98 -5.12
C LYS A 63 0.33 -0.21 -5.24
N GLU A 64 0.72 -1.38 -4.73
CA GLU A 64 -0.10 -2.58 -4.72
C GLU A 64 -1.40 -2.37 -3.91
N THR A 65 -1.29 -1.75 -2.74
CA THR A 65 -2.45 -1.42 -1.89
C THR A 65 -3.41 -0.46 -2.59
N LEU A 66 -2.88 0.57 -3.27
CA LEU A 66 -3.68 1.49 -4.08
C LEU A 66 -4.36 0.77 -5.25
N ALA A 67 -3.66 -0.15 -5.93
CA ALA A 67 -4.23 -0.94 -7.01
C ALA A 67 -5.38 -1.83 -6.52
N LEU A 68 -5.24 -2.46 -5.35
CA LEU A 68 -6.31 -3.24 -4.72
C LEU A 68 -7.54 -2.39 -4.41
N TYR A 69 -7.33 -1.16 -3.93
CA TYR A 69 -8.42 -0.21 -3.72
C TYR A 69 -9.15 0.13 -5.02
N SER A 70 -8.40 0.45 -6.09
CA SER A 70 -8.94 0.72 -7.43
C SER A 70 -9.76 -0.44 -7.96
N LEU A 71 -9.24 -1.67 -7.80
CA LEU A 71 -9.89 -2.89 -8.25
C LEU A 71 -11.20 -3.14 -7.49
N ARG A 72 -11.21 -2.92 -6.17
CA ARG A 72 -12.44 -3.00 -5.36
C ARG A 72 -13.49 -2.01 -5.85
N LYS A 73 -13.10 -0.75 -6.09
CA LYS A 73 -13.99 0.28 -6.61
C LYS A 73 -14.54 -0.09 -7.99
N TYR A 74 -13.69 -0.56 -8.89
CA TYR A 74 -14.08 -1.04 -10.21
C TYR A 74 -15.07 -2.21 -10.13
N ARG A 75 -14.80 -3.21 -9.29
CA ARG A 75 -15.71 -4.36 -9.07
C ARG A 75 -17.08 -3.91 -8.54
N HIS A 76 -17.12 -2.91 -7.67
CA HIS A 76 -18.38 -2.36 -7.18
C HIS A 76 -19.14 -1.63 -8.29
N LEU A 77 -18.48 -0.74 -9.04
CA LEU A 77 -19.10 -0.02 -10.16
C LEU A 77 -19.63 -0.98 -11.23
N LYS A 78 -18.86 -1.99 -11.61
CA LYS A 78 -19.30 -3.00 -12.60
C LYS A 78 -20.55 -3.79 -12.16
N ARG A 79 -20.75 -3.98 -10.85
CA ARG A 79 -21.96 -4.64 -10.31
C ARG A 79 -23.16 -3.71 -10.29
N MET A 80 -22.95 -2.43 -9.99
CA MET A 80 -24.02 -1.43 -9.90
C MET A 80 -24.49 -0.96 -11.28
N TYR A 81 -23.60 -0.99 -12.27
CA TYR A 81 -23.87 -0.63 -13.66
C TYR A 81 -23.52 -1.82 -14.56
N PRO A 82 -24.31 -2.90 -14.56
CA PRO A 82 -24.24 -3.88 -15.64
C PRO A 82 -24.52 -3.15 -16.95
N ASP A 83 -23.80 -3.52 -18.03
CA ASP A 83 -23.91 -2.85 -19.33
C ASP A 83 -25.37 -2.79 -19.79
N SER A 84 -26.04 -1.65 -19.54
CA SER A 84 -27.38 -1.35 -20.03
C SER A 84 -27.41 -1.07 -21.54
N LEU A 85 -26.40 -1.54 -22.26
CA LEU A 85 -26.24 -1.41 -23.71
C LEU A 85 -26.62 -2.69 -24.46
N THR A 86 -26.99 -3.77 -23.75
CA THR A 86 -27.36 -5.06 -24.37
C THR A 86 -28.85 -5.41 -24.27
N ASP A 87 -29.69 -4.52 -23.75
CA ASP A 87 -31.14 -4.71 -23.83
C ASP A 87 -31.61 -4.11 -25.17
N PRO A 88 -32.05 -4.92 -26.16
CA PRO A 88 -32.78 -4.36 -27.29
C PRO A 88 -34.05 -3.73 -26.73
N ILE A 89 -34.23 -2.45 -27.00
CA ILE A 89 -35.45 -1.70 -26.69
C ILE A 89 -36.65 -2.50 -27.25
N PRO A 90 -37.72 -2.74 -26.47
CA PRO A 90 -38.90 -3.47 -26.93
C PRO A 90 -39.61 -2.79 -28.10
#